data_AF-A0A9R1P7V8-F1
#
_entry.id   AF-A0A9R1P7V8-F1
#
_cell.length_a   1.000
_cell.length_b   1.000
_cell.length_c   1.000
_cell.angle_alpha   90.00
_cell.angle_beta   90.00
_cell.angle_gamma   90.00
#
_symmetry.space_group_name_H-M   'P 1'
#
loop_
_entity.id
_entity.type
_entity.pdbx_description
1 polymer ?
#
loop_
_entity_poly.entity_id
_entity_poly.type
_entity_poly.pdbx_seq_one_letter_code
_entity_poly.pdbx_strand_id
1 'polypeptide(L)'
;MSAPSQLSKDPHNNYFDFGAARQVPETHTWEGLYEHPLVDGGVGAAEDAVPVVDLRDPHAAEAVARASEQWGTFLLEGHGIPSELLARVEARIVSVFALPASEKMRAARQDGQSHGYGLPPIASYFPKTTWSEGYTMSPANLRAELRKIWPDAGEDYRHFCDVMEEFQQADASGG
;
A
#
# COMPACT_ATOMS: atom_id res chain seq x y z
N MET A 1 1.90 23.94 -16.23
CA MET A 1 3.26 23.97 -15.62
C MET A 1 3.11 24.50 -14.21
N SER A 2 3.08 23.62 -13.22
CA SER A 2 2.99 24.03 -11.81
C SER A 2 4.38 24.43 -11.30
N ALA A 3 4.43 25.49 -10.49
CA ALA A 3 5.66 26.04 -9.93
C ALA A 3 6.40 25.01 -9.04
N PRO A 4 7.73 25.15 -8.86
CA PRO A 4 8.50 24.29 -7.94
C PRO A 4 7.87 24.32 -6.54
N SER A 5 7.65 23.15 -5.98
CA SER A 5 6.70 22.92 -4.89
C SER A 5 7.02 23.74 -3.62
N GLN A 6 6.07 24.57 -3.20
CA GLN A 6 6.06 25.22 -1.88
C GLN A 6 5.86 24.21 -0.72
N LEU A 7 5.69 22.92 -1.04
CA LEU A 7 5.42 21.84 -0.09
C LEU A 7 6.66 21.54 0.78
N SER A 8 7.87 21.75 0.26
CA SER A 8 9.14 21.46 0.96
C SER A 8 9.48 22.39 2.15
N LYS A 9 8.65 23.41 2.46
CA LYS A 9 9.00 24.43 3.48
C LYS A 9 8.70 24.03 4.93
N ASP A 10 7.96 22.95 5.14
CA ASP A 10 7.71 22.42 6.49
C ASP A 10 8.82 21.42 6.86
N PRO A 11 9.60 21.66 7.92
CA PRO A 11 10.66 20.74 8.36
C PRO A 11 10.15 19.37 8.83
N HIS A 12 8.84 19.22 9.09
CA HIS A 12 8.21 17.92 9.37
C HIS A 12 7.71 17.22 8.10
N ASN A 13 7.83 17.87 6.94
CA ASN A 13 7.37 17.32 5.68
C ASN A 13 8.46 16.52 4.96
N ASN A 14 8.38 15.20 5.09
CA ASN A 14 9.25 14.25 4.40
C ASN A 14 8.78 13.91 2.97
N TYR A 15 7.91 14.73 2.36
CA TYR A 15 7.44 14.50 0.99
C TYR A 15 8.58 14.68 -0.02
N PHE A 16 8.82 13.64 -0.81
CA PHE A 16 9.73 13.65 -1.94
C PHE A 16 8.95 13.79 -3.24
N ASP A 17 9.27 14.81 -4.04
CA ASP A 17 8.63 15.02 -5.34
C ASP A 17 9.26 14.12 -6.42
N PHE A 18 8.66 12.93 -6.59
CA PHE A 18 9.09 11.94 -7.57
C PHE A 18 9.09 12.48 -9.01
N GLY A 19 8.18 13.39 -9.35
CA GLY A 19 8.06 13.93 -10.70
C GLY A 19 9.14 14.96 -11.05
N ALA A 20 9.72 15.60 -10.04
CA ALA A 20 10.79 16.60 -10.20
C ALA A 20 12.20 15.99 -10.12
N ALA A 21 12.32 14.73 -9.71
CA ALA A 21 13.59 14.06 -9.53
C ALA A 21 14.34 13.89 -10.86
N ARG A 22 15.56 14.46 -10.96
CA ARG A 22 16.43 14.32 -12.14
C ARG A 22 17.35 13.09 -12.07
N GLN A 23 17.56 12.59 -10.86
CA GLN A 23 18.35 11.40 -10.55
C GLN A 23 17.82 10.81 -9.24
N VAL A 24 18.12 9.53 -8.99
CA VAL A 24 17.81 8.89 -7.70
C VAL A 24 18.71 9.51 -6.62
N PRO A 25 18.15 10.11 -5.54
CA PRO A 25 18.94 10.67 -4.46
C PRO A 25 19.64 9.59 -3.64
N GLU A 26 20.73 9.93 -2.96
CA GLU A 26 21.46 9.00 -2.08
C GLU A 26 20.59 8.41 -0.96
N THR A 27 19.54 9.11 -0.53
CA THR A 27 18.56 8.59 0.44
C THR A 27 17.79 7.37 -0.08
N HIS A 28 17.66 7.22 -1.40
CA HIS A 28 16.96 6.13 -2.09
C HIS A 28 17.92 5.14 -2.77
N THR A 29 19.23 5.39 -2.70
CA THR A 29 20.24 4.48 -3.25
C THR A 29 20.63 3.46 -2.19
N TRP A 30 20.23 2.21 -2.41
CA TRP A 30 20.56 1.09 -1.55
C TRP A 30 21.79 0.37 -2.08
N GLU A 31 22.74 0.09 -1.20
CA GLU A 31 23.94 -0.70 -1.51
C GLU A 31 23.61 -2.19 -1.46
N GLY A 32 24.27 -3.00 -2.30
CA GLY A 32 24.13 -4.46 -2.25
C GLY A 32 22.83 -5.05 -2.79
N LEU A 33 21.85 -4.24 -3.25
CA LEU A 33 20.56 -4.74 -3.78
C LEU A 33 20.71 -5.75 -4.93
N TYR A 34 21.79 -5.65 -5.71
CA TYR A 34 22.08 -6.52 -6.84
C TYR A 34 23.08 -7.65 -6.51
N GLU A 35 23.49 -7.78 -5.25
CA GLU A 35 24.42 -8.83 -4.80
C GLU A 35 23.69 -10.14 -4.46
N HIS A 36 22.36 -10.10 -4.39
CA HIS A 36 21.52 -11.27 -4.20
C HIS A 36 21.04 -11.82 -5.54
N PRO A 37 21.03 -13.15 -5.73
CA PRO A 37 20.49 -13.75 -6.95
C PRO A 37 19.02 -13.34 -7.12
N LEU A 38 18.72 -12.71 -8.25
CA LEU A 38 17.36 -12.41 -8.66
C LEU A 38 16.79 -13.66 -9.32
N VAL A 39 15.70 -14.18 -8.77
CA VAL A 39 14.91 -15.23 -9.42
C VAL A 39 13.92 -14.55 -10.36
N ASP A 40 13.96 -14.87 -11.65
CA ASP A 40 12.96 -14.39 -12.59
C ASP A 40 11.63 -15.09 -12.28
N GLY A 41 10.69 -14.37 -11.68
CA GLY A 41 9.34 -14.84 -11.38
C GLY A 41 8.46 -15.03 -12.62
N GLY A 42 9.04 -15.01 -13.82
CA GLY A 42 8.38 -15.28 -15.08
C GLY A 42 7.87 -16.71 -15.23
N VAL A 43 6.95 -16.88 -16.20
CA VAL A 43 6.27 -18.14 -16.52
C VAL A 43 7.29 -19.20 -16.96
N GLY A 44 7.61 -20.14 -16.06
CA GLY A 44 8.57 -21.23 -16.31
C GLY A 44 9.36 -21.71 -15.10
N ALA A 45 9.37 -20.95 -14.00
CA ALA A 45 10.03 -21.31 -12.75
C ALA A 45 9.15 -22.21 -11.86
N ALA A 46 8.90 -23.46 -12.28
CA ALA A 46 7.98 -24.35 -11.56
C ALA A 46 8.43 -24.70 -10.12
N GLU A 47 9.74 -24.72 -9.85
CA GLU A 47 10.29 -25.01 -8.52
C GLU A 47 10.43 -23.77 -7.63
N ASP A 48 10.57 -22.58 -8.25
CA ASP A 48 10.74 -21.30 -7.54
C ASP A 48 9.46 -20.43 -7.52
N ALA A 49 8.31 -21.00 -7.91
CA ALA A 49 7.04 -20.29 -7.90
C ALA A 49 6.49 -20.14 -6.47
N VAL A 50 6.03 -18.93 -6.13
CA VAL A 50 5.33 -18.67 -4.87
C VAL A 50 4.12 -19.61 -4.74
N PRO A 51 3.96 -20.35 -3.63
CA PRO A 51 2.84 -21.27 -3.47
C PRO A 51 1.49 -20.57 -3.58
N VAL A 52 0.56 -21.20 -4.30
CA VAL A 52 -0.84 -20.78 -4.37
C VAL A 52 -1.67 -21.76 -3.55
N VAL A 53 -2.45 -21.25 -2.59
CA VAL A 53 -3.33 -22.06 -1.74
C VAL A 53 -4.78 -21.70 -2.02
N ASP A 54 -5.56 -22.67 -2.48
CA ASP A 54 -7.00 -22.53 -2.66
C ASP A 54 -7.72 -22.82 -1.34
N LEU A 55 -8.38 -21.81 -0.76
CA LEU A 55 -9.12 -21.95 0.51
C LEU A 55 -10.40 -22.79 0.39
N ARG A 56 -10.81 -23.15 -0.83
CA ARG A 56 -11.92 -24.09 -1.06
C ARG A 56 -11.48 -25.55 -0.91
N ASP A 57 -10.18 -25.81 -0.88
CA ASP A 57 -9.64 -27.16 -0.69
C ASP A 57 -9.88 -27.64 0.76
N PRO A 58 -10.44 -28.84 0.98
CA PRO A 58 -10.59 -29.43 2.32
C PRO A 58 -9.29 -29.51 3.15
N HIS A 59 -8.13 -29.51 2.49
CA HIS A 59 -6.80 -29.57 3.09
C HIS A 59 -6.08 -28.21 3.08
N ALA A 60 -6.78 -27.10 2.83
CA ALA A 60 -6.19 -25.76 2.75
C ALA A 60 -5.34 -25.40 3.99
N ALA A 61 -5.77 -25.80 5.19
CA ALA A 61 -5.01 -25.54 6.42
C ALA A 61 -3.61 -26.20 6.41
N GLU A 62 -3.50 -27.44 5.91
CA GLU A 62 -2.22 -28.13 5.78
C GLU A 62 -1.34 -27.49 4.70
N ALA A 63 -1.95 -27.02 3.61
CA ALA A 63 -1.26 -26.30 2.55
C ALA A 63 -0.72 -24.94 3.04
N VAL A 64 -1.51 -24.17 3.79
CA VAL A 64 -1.09 -22.91 4.43
C VAL A 64 0.07 -23.17 5.39
N ALA A 65 -0.03 -24.17 6.26
CA ALA A 65 1.04 -24.49 7.23
C ALA A 65 2.36 -24.83 6.51
N ARG A 66 2.29 -25.67 5.48
CA ARG A 66 3.45 -26.08 4.69
C ARG A 66 4.08 -24.91 3.93
N ALA A 67 3.27 -24.08 3.28
CA ALA A 67 3.75 -22.90 2.57
C ALA A 67 4.37 -21.88 3.55
N SER A 68 3.76 -21.69 4.72
CA SER A 68 4.29 -20.82 5.76
C SER A 68 5.65 -21.30 6.29
N GLU A 69 5.81 -22.62 6.50
CA GLU A 69 7.07 -23.20 6.99
C GLU A 69 8.19 -23.16 5.94
N GLN A 70 7.86 -23.47 4.68
CA GLN A 70 8.86 -23.61 3.61
C GLN A 70 9.19 -22.28 2.92
N TRP A 71 8.22 -21.39 2.77
CA TRP A 71 8.33 -20.15 2.01
C TRP A 71 8.18 -18.88 2.83
N GLY A 72 7.49 -18.94 3.97
CA GLY A 72 7.12 -17.75 4.76
C GLY A 72 6.09 -16.84 4.08
N THR A 73 5.64 -17.17 2.87
CA THR A 73 4.62 -16.44 2.09
C THR A 73 3.89 -17.36 1.11
N PHE A 74 2.71 -16.95 0.65
CA PHE A 74 1.87 -17.66 -0.32
C PHE A 74 0.82 -16.71 -0.90
N LEU A 75 0.25 -17.08 -2.04
CA LEU A 75 -0.93 -16.45 -2.63
C LEU A 75 -2.18 -17.24 -2.23
N LEU A 76 -3.29 -16.54 -2.02
CA LEU A 76 -4.58 -17.14 -1.71
C LEU A 76 -5.51 -17.06 -2.90
N GLU A 77 -6.19 -18.17 -3.18
CA GLU A 77 -7.34 -18.25 -4.07
C GLU A 77 -8.56 -18.75 -3.30
N GLY A 78 -9.76 -18.54 -3.85
CA GLY A 78 -10.98 -19.03 -3.22
C GLY A 78 -11.31 -18.37 -1.88
N HIS A 79 -10.71 -17.22 -1.56
CA HIS A 79 -10.84 -16.50 -0.29
C HIS A 79 -12.21 -15.82 -0.05
N GLY A 80 -13.20 -16.08 -0.90
CA GLY A 80 -14.59 -15.62 -0.69
C GLY A 80 -14.87 -14.13 -0.97
N ILE A 81 -13.84 -13.29 -1.17
CA ILE A 81 -14.03 -11.87 -1.48
C ILE A 81 -14.38 -11.71 -2.98
N PRO A 82 -15.49 -11.04 -3.34
CA PRO A 82 -15.87 -10.85 -4.73
C PRO A 82 -14.81 -10.06 -5.52
N SER A 83 -14.47 -10.54 -6.72
CA SER A 83 -13.51 -9.88 -7.62
C SER A 83 -13.94 -8.46 -8.01
N GLU A 84 -15.24 -8.23 -8.14
CA GLU A 84 -15.84 -6.92 -8.41
C GLU A 84 -15.59 -5.92 -7.26
N LEU A 85 -15.58 -6.39 -6.01
CA LEU A 85 -15.26 -5.58 -4.84
C LEU A 85 -13.76 -5.23 -4.84
N LEU A 86 -12.88 -6.19 -5.12
CA LEU A 86 -11.44 -5.94 -5.26
C LEU A 86 -11.14 -4.89 -6.34
N ALA A 87 -11.79 -4.99 -7.51
CA ALA A 87 -11.65 -4.01 -8.59
C ALA A 87 -12.12 -2.61 -8.18
N ARG A 88 -13.20 -2.52 -7.39
CA ARG A 88 -13.66 -1.24 -6.83
C ARG A 88 -12.66 -0.67 -5.83
N VAL A 89 -12.10 -1.50 -4.94
CA VAL A 89 -11.05 -1.10 -3.99
C VAL A 89 -9.84 -0.54 -4.73
N GLU A 90 -9.33 -1.26 -5.73
CA GLU A 90 -8.21 -0.83 -6.56
C GLU A 90 -8.49 0.52 -7.24
N ALA A 91 -9.65 0.66 -7.88
CA ALA A 91 -10.04 1.91 -8.52
C ALA A 91 -10.07 3.10 -7.53
N ARG A 92 -10.52 2.88 -6.30
CA ARG A 92 -10.55 3.92 -5.27
C ARG A 92 -9.16 4.28 -4.77
N ILE A 93 -8.29 3.30 -4.54
CA ILE A 93 -6.88 3.52 -4.19
C ILE A 93 -6.19 4.34 -5.30
N VAL A 94 -6.33 3.93 -6.56
CA VAL A 94 -5.77 4.65 -7.72
C VAL A 94 -6.28 6.09 -7.76
N SER A 95 -7.58 6.32 -7.52
CA SER A 95 -8.14 7.67 -7.53
C SER A 95 -7.53 8.58 -6.46
N VAL A 96 -7.23 8.07 -5.26
CA VAL A 96 -6.57 8.85 -4.20
C VAL A 96 -5.14 9.20 -4.58
N PHE A 97 -4.37 8.25 -5.11
CA PHE A 97 -2.98 8.50 -5.49
C PHE A 97 -2.84 9.37 -6.76
N ALA A 98 -3.88 9.43 -7.60
CA ALA A 98 -3.97 10.35 -8.73
C ALA A 98 -4.23 11.83 -8.33
N LEU A 99 -4.65 12.10 -7.09
CA LEU A 99 -4.87 13.47 -6.62
C LEU A 99 -3.56 14.27 -6.60
N PRO A 100 -3.64 15.61 -6.75
CA PRO A 100 -2.48 16.48 -6.59
C PRO A 100 -1.77 16.23 -5.26
N ALA A 101 -0.43 16.28 -5.27
CA ALA A 101 0.38 16.08 -4.07
C ALA A 101 -0.08 16.96 -2.89
N SER A 102 -0.43 18.22 -3.16
CA SER A 102 -0.94 19.16 -2.16
C SER A 102 -2.22 18.70 -1.44
N GLU A 103 -3.06 17.89 -2.10
CA GLU A 103 -4.28 17.34 -1.49
C GLU A 103 -3.96 16.12 -0.64
N LYS A 104 -3.15 15.18 -1.15
CA LYS A 104 -2.64 14.04 -0.39
C LYS A 104 -1.87 14.48 0.86
N MET A 105 -1.10 15.56 0.73
CA MET A 105 -0.31 16.18 1.79
C MET A 105 -1.13 16.75 2.95
N ARG A 106 -2.42 17.07 2.77
CA ARG A 106 -3.30 17.45 3.90
C ARG A 106 -3.43 16.33 4.94
N ALA A 107 -3.24 15.11 4.47
CA ALA A 107 -3.27 13.88 5.25
C ALA A 107 -1.87 13.42 5.70
N ALA A 108 -0.83 14.26 5.56
CA ALA A 108 0.52 13.89 5.99
C ALA A 108 0.52 13.44 7.46
N ARG A 109 1.14 12.28 7.70
CA ARG A 109 1.30 11.74 9.05
C ARG A 109 2.13 12.72 9.89
N GLN A 110 1.61 13.01 11.08
CA GLN A 110 2.28 13.87 12.06
C GLN A 110 3.18 13.06 13.00
N ASP A 111 4.11 13.73 13.65
CA ASP A 111 5.00 13.11 14.63
C ASP A 111 4.19 12.41 15.73
N GLY A 112 4.55 11.15 16.02
CA GLY A 112 3.86 10.30 16.99
C GLY A 112 2.58 9.62 16.49
N GLN A 113 2.12 9.89 15.26
CA GLN A 113 0.99 9.17 14.66
C GLN A 113 1.47 7.91 13.91
N SER A 114 0.69 6.83 13.99
CA SER A 114 0.94 5.58 13.27
C SER A 114 0.26 5.50 11.90
N HIS A 115 -0.48 6.55 11.51
CA HIS A 115 -1.33 6.61 10.33
C HIS A 115 -1.18 7.96 9.61
N GLY A 116 -1.63 8.02 8.37
CA GLY A 116 -1.53 9.17 7.47
C GLY A 116 -0.72 8.87 6.22
N TYR A 117 -0.70 9.85 5.32
CA TYR A 117 0.07 9.86 4.08
C TYR A 117 1.58 10.01 4.36
N GLY A 118 2.40 9.27 3.63
CA GLY A 118 3.86 9.25 3.70
C GLY A 118 4.45 7.84 3.75
N LEU A 119 5.77 7.74 3.95
CA LEU A 119 6.50 6.47 4.02
C LEU A 119 5.95 5.55 5.11
N PRO A 120 5.76 4.24 4.89
CA PRO A 120 5.18 3.35 5.90
C PRO A 120 5.97 3.43 7.23
N PRO A 121 5.34 3.26 8.41
CA PRO A 121 6.01 3.41 9.71
C PRO A 121 7.29 2.57 9.84
N ILE A 122 7.33 1.40 9.21
CA ILE A 122 8.50 0.52 9.18
C ILE A 122 9.73 1.14 8.51
N ALA A 123 9.56 2.18 7.68
CA ALA A 123 10.66 2.86 7.00
C ALA A 123 11.71 3.44 7.95
N SER A 124 11.34 3.76 9.20
CA SER A 124 12.26 4.28 10.22
C SER A 124 13.31 3.25 10.69
N TYR A 125 13.08 1.96 10.43
CA TYR A 125 14.03 0.89 10.76
C TYR A 125 15.11 0.70 9.70
N PHE A 126 15.02 1.41 8.56
CA PHE A 126 15.95 1.27 7.45
C PHE A 126 16.83 2.51 7.29
N PRO A 127 18.10 2.33 6.86
CA PRO A 127 19.02 3.44 6.64
C PRO A 127 18.71 4.25 5.37
N LYS A 128 17.82 3.75 4.51
CA LYS A 128 17.46 4.30 3.20
C LYS A 128 15.94 4.26 3.02
N THR A 129 15.42 5.08 2.10
CA THR A 129 14.00 5.17 1.78
C THR A 129 13.67 4.41 0.49
N THR A 130 12.44 3.93 0.39
CA THR A 130 11.92 3.27 -0.80
C THR A 130 11.45 4.30 -1.83
N TRP A 131 11.48 3.95 -3.12
CA TRP A 131 10.90 4.77 -4.18
C TRP A 131 9.38 4.60 -4.24
N SER A 132 8.70 5.13 -3.23
CA SER A 132 7.26 4.92 -3.06
C SER A 132 6.61 6.06 -2.30
N GLU A 133 5.38 6.39 -2.65
CA GLU A 133 4.45 7.04 -1.74
C GLU A 133 3.51 6.00 -1.13
N GLY A 134 2.88 6.34 0.00
CA GLY A 134 1.99 5.42 0.70
C GLY A 134 1.02 6.15 1.60
N TYR A 135 -0.02 5.42 2.02
CA TYR A 135 -0.96 5.87 3.02
C TYR A 135 -1.15 4.74 4.03
N THR A 136 -0.91 5.01 5.31
CA THR A 136 -1.17 4.04 6.38
C THR A 136 -2.46 4.43 7.10
N MET A 137 -3.42 3.51 7.19
CA MET A 137 -4.68 3.74 7.89
C MET A 137 -5.21 2.43 8.46
N SER A 138 -6.11 2.53 9.43
CA SER A 138 -6.84 1.40 10.00
C SER A 138 -8.35 1.60 9.79
N PRO A 139 -9.16 0.54 9.90
CA PRO A 139 -10.63 0.66 9.90
C PRO A 139 -11.14 1.76 10.83
N ALA A 140 -10.54 1.88 12.02
CA ALA A 140 -10.95 2.84 13.04
C ALA A 140 -10.68 4.31 12.68
N ASN A 141 -9.70 4.60 11.81
CA ASN A 141 -9.34 5.97 11.43
C ASN A 141 -9.61 6.33 9.96
N LEU A 142 -10.03 5.36 9.13
CA LEU A 142 -10.33 5.53 7.70
C LEU A 142 -11.10 6.82 7.40
N ARG A 143 -12.26 7.02 8.02
CA ARG A 143 -13.10 8.21 7.76
C ARG A 143 -12.42 9.50 8.21
N ALA A 144 -11.79 9.51 9.39
CA ALA A 144 -11.11 10.69 9.91
C ALA A 144 -9.89 11.09 9.06
N GLU A 145 -9.17 10.10 8.54
CA GLU A 145 -8.03 10.30 7.64
C GLU A 145 -8.46 10.84 6.28
N LEU A 146 -9.45 10.23 5.65
CA LEU A 146 -9.91 10.64 4.32
C LEU A 146 -10.63 12.01 4.35
N ARG A 147 -11.14 12.45 5.52
CA ARG A 147 -11.60 13.82 5.73
C ARG A 147 -10.51 14.87 5.56
N LYS A 148 -9.25 14.53 5.80
CA LYS A 148 -8.14 15.47 5.59
C LYS A 148 -7.92 15.72 4.10
N ILE A 149 -8.10 14.69 3.27
CA ILE A 149 -8.03 14.78 1.80
C ILE A 149 -9.26 15.53 1.24
N TRP A 150 -10.46 15.11 1.67
CA TRP A 150 -11.77 15.64 1.25
C TRP A 150 -12.55 16.26 2.44
N PRO A 151 -12.26 17.52 2.81
CA PRO A 151 -12.85 18.16 3.99
C PRO A 151 -14.38 18.29 3.93
N ASP A 152 -14.94 18.47 2.74
CA ASP A 152 -16.37 18.64 2.50
C ASP A 152 -17.18 17.34 2.63
N ALA A 153 -16.51 16.18 2.69
CA ALA A 153 -17.13 14.86 2.54
C ALA A 153 -18.10 14.78 1.35
N GLY A 154 -17.62 15.24 0.19
CA GLY A 154 -18.26 15.04 -1.09
C GLY A 154 -18.47 13.57 -1.46
N GLU A 155 -18.88 13.36 -2.70
CA GLU A 155 -19.19 12.02 -3.21
C GLU A 155 -17.97 11.09 -3.20
N ASP A 156 -16.80 11.59 -3.59
CA ASP A 156 -15.55 10.81 -3.63
C ASP A 156 -15.18 10.26 -2.25
N TYR A 157 -15.29 11.10 -1.20
CA TYR A 157 -15.09 10.68 0.18
C TYR A 157 -16.03 9.56 0.60
N ARG A 158 -17.33 9.72 0.34
CA ARG A 158 -18.32 8.72 0.75
C ARG A 158 -18.07 7.40 0.02
N HIS A 159 -17.92 7.46 -1.31
CA HIS A 159 -17.70 6.27 -2.11
C HIS A 159 -16.41 5.53 -1.71
N PHE A 160 -15.31 6.26 -1.46
CA PHE A 160 -14.08 5.64 -0.98
C PHE A 160 -14.30 4.92 0.34
N CYS A 161 -14.89 5.60 1.33
CA CYS A 161 -15.12 5.00 2.65
C CYS A 161 -16.03 3.78 2.57
N ASP A 162 -17.13 3.88 1.81
CA ASP A 162 -18.13 2.82 1.72
C ASP A 162 -17.54 1.56 1.05
N VAL A 163 -16.73 1.72 0.00
CA VAL A 163 -16.01 0.59 -0.64
C VAL A 163 -15.01 -0.06 0.30
N MET A 164 -14.22 0.74 1.03
CA MET A 164 -13.22 0.20 1.96
C MET A 164 -13.87 -0.49 3.17
N GLU A 165 -15.00 0.02 3.65
CA GLU A 165 -15.78 -0.59 4.73
C GLU A 165 -16.45 -1.90 4.26
N GLU A 166 -17.00 -1.93 3.04
CA GLU A 166 -17.52 -3.15 2.41
C GLU A 166 -16.42 -4.22 2.29
N PHE A 167 -15.21 -3.82 1.86
CA PHE A 167 -14.05 -4.70 1.78
C PHE A 167 -13.64 -5.25 3.15
N GLN A 168 -13.57 -4.40 4.18
CA GLN A 168 -13.25 -4.84 5.54
C GLN A 168 -14.28 -5.82 6.12
N GLN A 169 -15.57 -5.62 5.82
CA GLN A 169 -16.62 -6.54 6.22
C GLN A 169 -16.51 -7.88 5.50
N ALA A 170 -16.25 -7.87 4.19
CA ALA A 170 -16.05 -9.08 3.41
C ALA A 170 -14.85 -9.90 3.93
N ASP A 171 -13.72 -9.23 4.19
CA ASP A 171 -12.51 -9.85 4.73
C ASP A 171 -12.73 -10.46 6.13
N ALA A 172 -13.42 -9.74 7.02
CA ALA A 172 -13.75 -10.25 8.36
C ALA A 172 -14.76 -11.42 8.35
N SER A 173 -15.59 -11.53 7.31
CA SER A 173 -16.59 -12.58 7.16
C SER A 173 -16.11 -13.82 6.40
N GLY A 174 -14.92 -13.74 5.76
CA GLY A 174 -14.33 -14.80 4.95
C GLY A 174 -13.48 -15.82 5.71
N GLY A 175 -13.50 -15.79 7.05
CA GLY A 175 -12.78 -16.71 7.94
C GLY A 175 -13.68 -17.74 8.63
#